data_AF-A0A662VN39-F1
#
_entry.id   AF-A0A662VN39-F1
#
_cell.length_a   1.000
_cell.length_b   1.000
_cell.length_c   1.000
_cell.angle_alpha   90.00
_cell.angle_beta   90.00
_cell.angle_gamma   90.00
#
_symmetry.space_group_name_H-M   'P 1'
#
loop_
_entity.id
_entity.type
_entity.pdbx_description
1 polymer ?
#
loop_
_entity_poly.entity_id
_entity_poly.type
_entity_poly.pdbx_seq_one_letter_code
_entity_poly.pdbx_strand_id
1 'polypeptide(L)'
;MLSGQVHVLMDRVDEELDLQISEIVKNIQGVEKVELIASRGTWRTKIIEVHFAVKPGTTSDVISLIQEEIERTIKSRFSEVVSVIPVVRFLKGNVIVAIPSDADGEKYSGDFSSEYFTIVEFEGSKVVSRKVIKNPHFKAEKRKGFLIAELLKENNVSVVVTSKIGEGGKAHLRSKGISIVEIAEAEGEEIDRIINDVVATVSAP
;
A
#
# COMPACT_ATOMS: atom_id res chain seq x y z
N MET A 1 -52.63 24.45 -16.06
CA MET A 1 -51.27 24.78 -15.63
C MET A 1 -50.71 23.59 -14.88
N LEU A 2 -49.87 22.79 -15.54
CA LEU A 2 -49.16 21.66 -14.93
C LEU A 2 -47.89 22.22 -14.29
N SER A 3 -47.81 22.19 -12.96
CA SER A 3 -46.61 22.53 -12.21
C SER A 3 -45.65 21.33 -12.29
N GLY A 4 -44.76 21.36 -13.27
CA GLY A 4 -43.65 20.42 -13.37
C GLY A 4 -42.58 20.76 -12.33
N GLN A 5 -42.72 20.27 -11.11
CA GLN A 5 -41.59 20.15 -10.20
C GLN A 5 -40.74 18.96 -10.64
N VAL A 6 -39.84 19.21 -11.57
CA VAL A 6 -38.68 18.34 -11.78
C VAL A 6 -37.82 18.49 -10.52
N HIS A 7 -38.00 17.58 -9.58
CA HIS A 7 -37.04 17.34 -8.50
C HIS A 7 -35.73 16.95 -9.20
N VAL A 8 -34.85 17.93 -9.40
CA VAL A 8 -33.47 17.69 -9.78
C VAL A 8 -32.93 16.75 -8.72
N LEU A 9 -32.60 15.52 -9.13
CA LEU A 9 -31.98 14.49 -8.32
C LEU A 9 -30.70 15.11 -7.73
N MET A 10 -30.77 15.60 -6.50
CA MET A 10 -29.58 16.10 -5.82
C MET A 10 -28.80 14.89 -5.35
N ASP A 11 -27.61 14.71 -5.91
CA ASP A 11 -26.53 13.88 -5.33
C ASP A 11 -26.01 14.65 -4.10
N ARG A 12 -26.87 14.77 -3.07
CA ARG A 12 -26.55 15.51 -1.85
C ARG A 12 -25.72 14.57 -0.98
N VAL A 13 -24.41 14.78 -1.01
CA VAL A 13 -23.47 14.14 -0.08
C VAL A 13 -23.88 14.55 1.33
N ASP A 14 -24.16 13.57 2.20
CA ASP A 14 -24.47 13.81 3.60
C ASP A 14 -23.20 13.59 4.42
N GLU A 15 -22.36 14.63 4.46
CA GLU A 15 -21.04 14.58 5.09
C GLU A 15 -21.12 14.24 6.59
N GLU A 16 -22.18 14.68 7.28
CA GLU A 16 -22.37 14.38 8.70
C GLU A 16 -22.66 12.89 8.91
N LEU A 17 -23.57 12.32 8.10
CA LEU A 17 -23.83 10.89 8.12
C LEU A 17 -22.56 10.08 7.77
N ASP A 18 -21.81 10.52 6.74
CA ASP A 18 -20.59 9.84 6.30
C ASP A 18 -19.53 9.80 7.41
N LEU A 19 -19.36 10.90 8.15
CA LEU A 19 -18.45 10.97 9.31
C LEU A 19 -18.91 10.03 10.43
N GLN A 20 -20.20 10.02 10.77
CA GLN A 20 -20.73 9.13 11.80
C GLN A 20 -20.56 7.65 11.44
N ILE A 21 -20.85 7.29 10.20
CA ILE A 21 -20.66 5.93 9.68
C ILE A 21 -19.17 5.57 9.69
N SER A 22 -18.29 6.48 9.29
CA SER A 22 -16.84 6.27 9.31
C SER A 22 -16.35 5.89 10.72
N GLU A 23 -16.77 6.63 11.75
CA GLU A 23 -16.40 6.33 13.15
C GLU A 23 -16.94 4.99 13.63
N ILE A 24 -18.15 4.61 13.23
CA ILE A 24 -18.72 3.30 13.58
C ILE A 24 -17.91 2.18 12.93
N VAL A 25 -17.65 2.29 11.62
CA VAL A 25 -16.95 1.25 10.85
C VAL A 25 -15.50 1.08 11.31
N LYS A 26 -14.81 2.18 11.65
CA LYS A 26 -13.44 2.13 12.22
C LYS A 26 -13.35 1.30 13.51
N ASN A 27 -14.43 1.16 14.26
CA ASN A 27 -14.45 0.42 15.53
C ASN A 27 -14.86 -1.05 15.37
N ILE A 28 -15.14 -1.51 14.14
CA ILE A 28 -15.47 -2.91 13.87
C ILE A 28 -14.18 -3.75 13.82
N GLN A 29 -14.15 -4.84 14.57
CA GLN A 29 -12.99 -5.73 14.59
C GLN A 29 -12.69 -6.29 13.20
N GLY A 30 -11.42 -6.20 12.78
CA GLY A 30 -10.95 -6.67 11.48
C GLY A 30 -10.96 -5.59 10.39
N VAL A 31 -11.57 -4.42 10.66
CA VAL A 31 -11.37 -3.22 9.85
C VAL A 31 -10.08 -2.55 10.30
N GLU A 32 -9.10 -2.45 9.41
CA GLU A 32 -7.84 -1.77 9.70
C GLU A 32 -7.89 -0.29 9.33
N LYS A 33 -8.64 0.06 8.28
CA LYS A 33 -8.78 1.43 7.82
C LYS A 33 -10.10 1.63 7.10
N VAL A 34 -10.76 2.77 7.33
CA VAL A 34 -11.84 3.26 6.48
C VAL A 34 -11.25 4.24 5.48
N GLU A 35 -11.41 3.96 4.19
CA GLU A 35 -10.80 4.73 3.11
C GLU A 35 -11.77 5.75 2.52
N LEU A 36 -13.05 5.38 2.38
CA LEU A 36 -14.10 6.24 1.87
C LEU A 36 -15.45 5.77 2.40
N ILE A 37 -16.28 6.72 2.81
CA ILE A 37 -17.72 6.54 2.92
C ILE A 37 -18.35 7.46 1.88
N ALA A 38 -19.29 6.94 1.10
CA ALA A 38 -20.06 7.75 0.17
C ALA A 38 -21.55 7.45 0.36
N SER A 39 -22.27 8.42 0.91
CA SER A 39 -23.74 8.40 0.91
C SER A 39 -24.30 8.92 -0.41
N ARG A 40 -25.21 8.14 -0.99
CA ARG A 40 -25.97 8.53 -2.19
C ARG A 40 -27.46 8.38 -1.95
N GLY A 41 -28.24 9.29 -2.54
CA GLY A 41 -29.71 9.19 -2.57
C GLY A 41 -30.41 10.36 -1.88
N THR A 42 -31.70 10.16 -1.60
CA THR A 42 -32.55 11.18 -0.98
C THR A 42 -32.58 11.00 0.53
N TRP A 43 -33.08 12.01 1.26
CA TRP A 43 -33.26 11.96 2.73
C TRP A 43 -33.96 10.69 3.23
N ARG A 44 -34.89 10.10 2.44
CA ARG A 44 -35.69 8.93 2.86
C ARG A 44 -35.12 7.58 2.43
N THR A 45 -34.16 7.55 1.51
CA THR A 45 -33.61 6.30 0.96
C THR A 45 -32.15 6.52 0.60
N LYS A 46 -31.26 6.12 1.50
CA LYS A 46 -29.80 6.27 1.33
C LYS A 46 -29.14 4.94 1.03
N ILE A 47 -28.22 4.95 0.08
CA ILE A 47 -27.30 3.87 -0.23
C ILE A 47 -25.92 4.33 0.24
N ILE A 48 -25.27 3.52 1.05
CA ILE A 48 -23.94 3.83 1.60
C ILE A 48 -22.92 2.91 0.97
N GLU A 49 -21.95 3.48 0.27
CA GLU A 49 -20.76 2.75 -0.18
C GLU A 49 -19.66 2.86 0.87
N VAL A 50 -19.10 1.72 1.30
CA VAL A 50 -18.11 1.65 2.40
C VAL A 50 -16.84 1.03 1.86
N HIS A 51 -15.81 1.84 1.64
CA HIS A 51 -14.48 1.35 1.26
C HIS A 51 -13.65 1.17 2.52
N PHE A 52 -13.22 -0.05 2.79
CA PHE A 52 -12.41 -0.38 3.95
C PHE A 52 -11.29 -1.36 3.63
N ALA A 53 -10.22 -1.28 4.43
CA ALA A 53 -9.06 -2.14 4.30
C ALA A 53 -9.01 -3.19 5.43
N VAL A 54 -8.58 -4.40 5.08
CA VAL A 54 -8.31 -5.51 5.99
C VAL A 54 -6.83 -5.91 5.96
N LYS A 55 -6.37 -6.69 6.95
CA LYS A 55 -4.98 -7.17 6.98
C LYS A 55 -4.66 -8.08 5.78
N PRO A 56 -3.43 -8.04 5.24
CA PRO A 56 -2.97 -9.05 4.29
C PRO A 56 -3.16 -10.47 4.83
N GLY A 57 -3.67 -11.38 3.98
CA GLY A 57 -3.90 -12.78 4.36
C GLY A 57 -5.22 -13.05 5.09
N THR A 58 -6.09 -12.04 5.28
CA THR A 58 -7.47 -12.26 5.76
C THR A 58 -8.23 -13.16 4.78
N THR A 59 -8.78 -14.27 5.27
CA THR A 59 -9.53 -15.24 4.47
C THR A 59 -10.89 -14.68 4.02
N SER A 60 -11.44 -15.21 2.92
CA SER A 60 -12.76 -14.81 2.41
C SER A 60 -13.87 -14.90 3.47
N ASP A 61 -13.89 -15.96 4.28
CA ASP A 61 -14.95 -16.16 5.28
C ASP A 61 -14.92 -15.07 6.36
N VAL A 62 -13.72 -14.70 6.81
CA VAL A 62 -13.53 -13.59 7.76
C VAL A 62 -13.91 -12.25 7.11
N ILE A 63 -13.59 -12.03 5.84
CA ILE A 63 -14.00 -10.83 5.11
C ILE A 63 -15.53 -10.74 5.04
N SER A 64 -16.22 -11.84 4.72
CA SER A 64 -17.69 -11.88 4.69
C SER A 64 -18.30 -11.54 6.05
N LEU A 65 -17.75 -12.07 7.14
CA LEU A 65 -18.20 -11.72 8.50
C LEU A 65 -18.05 -10.22 8.82
N ILE A 66 -16.94 -9.61 8.39
CA ILE A 66 -16.73 -8.17 8.57
C ILE A 66 -17.75 -7.36 7.75
N GLN A 67 -18.00 -7.75 6.51
CA GLN A 67 -18.98 -7.09 5.63
C GLN A 67 -20.41 -7.16 6.21
N GLU A 68 -20.80 -8.33 6.72
CA GLU A 68 -22.10 -8.51 7.39
C GLU A 68 -22.20 -7.66 8.66
N GLU A 69 -21.14 -7.58 9.47
CA GLU A 69 -21.10 -6.73 10.67
C GLU A 69 -21.27 -5.25 10.33
N ILE A 70 -20.57 -4.77 9.29
CA ILE A 70 -20.68 -3.39 8.79
C ILE A 70 -22.12 -3.10 8.38
N GLU A 71 -22.71 -3.94 7.53
CA GLU A 71 -24.07 -3.75 7.04
C GLU A 71 -25.07 -3.72 8.20
N ARG A 72 -24.99 -4.70 9.11
CA ARG A 72 -25.87 -4.81 10.27
C ARG A 72 -25.76 -3.60 11.18
N THR A 73 -24.55 -3.15 11.48
CA THR A 73 -24.31 -2.05 12.41
C THR A 73 -24.84 -0.73 11.86
N ILE A 74 -24.59 -0.45 10.57
CA ILE A 74 -25.08 0.76 9.91
C ILE A 74 -26.61 0.75 9.85
N LYS A 75 -27.23 -0.34 9.35
CA LYS A 75 -28.69 -0.43 9.21
C LYS A 75 -29.44 -0.41 10.54
N SER A 76 -28.83 -0.91 11.61
CA SER A 76 -29.44 -0.88 12.95
C SER A 76 -29.45 0.53 13.55
N ARG A 77 -28.53 1.40 13.15
CA ARG A 77 -28.37 2.75 13.69
C ARG A 77 -29.04 3.82 12.83
N PHE A 78 -29.09 3.62 11.52
CA PHE A 78 -29.62 4.58 10.55
C PHE A 78 -30.75 3.96 9.74
N SER A 79 -31.98 4.21 10.18
CA SER A 79 -33.19 3.66 9.54
C SER A 79 -33.41 4.12 8.10
N GLU A 80 -32.81 5.26 7.72
CA GLU A 80 -32.84 5.83 6.37
C GLU A 80 -31.90 5.12 5.39
N VAL A 81 -30.98 4.29 5.89
CA VAL A 81 -30.04 3.51 5.07
C VAL A 81 -30.71 2.23 4.60
N VAL A 82 -31.02 2.18 3.30
CA VAL A 82 -31.70 1.03 2.70
C VAL A 82 -30.71 -0.04 2.22
N SER A 83 -29.49 0.36 1.86
CA SER A 83 -28.47 -0.53 1.34
C SER A 83 -27.07 -0.08 1.73
N VAL A 84 -26.20 -1.05 1.99
CA VAL A 84 -24.78 -0.84 2.27
C VAL A 84 -24.00 -1.65 1.24
N ILE A 85 -23.07 -1.02 0.54
CA ILE A 85 -22.23 -1.64 -0.48
C ILE A 85 -20.79 -1.66 0.06
N PRO A 86 -20.35 -2.79 0.65
CA PRO A 86 -18.98 -2.91 1.14
C PRO A 86 -18.00 -3.15 -0.03
N VAL A 87 -16.95 -2.33 -0.09
CA VAL A 87 -15.82 -2.48 -1.00
C VAL A 87 -14.58 -2.74 -0.16
N VAL A 88 -14.09 -3.98 -0.22
CA VAL A 88 -12.93 -4.42 0.57
C VAL A 88 -11.64 -4.30 -0.23
N ARG A 89 -10.60 -3.76 0.41
CA ARG A 89 -9.21 -3.85 -0.06
C ARG A 89 -8.35 -4.51 1.01
N PHE A 90 -7.23 -5.10 0.60
CA PHE A 90 -6.19 -5.45 1.55
C PHE A 90 -5.33 -4.21 1.77
N LEU A 91 -4.96 -3.93 3.02
CA LEU A 91 -3.92 -2.95 3.29
C LEU A 91 -2.70 -3.32 2.44
N LYS A 92 -2.18 -2.35 1.68
CA LYS A 92 -0.84 -2.46 1.13
C LYS A 92 0.08 -2.58 2.35
N GLY A 93 0.65 -3.76 2.58
CA GLY A 93 1.61 -3.96 3.66
C GLY A 93 2.80 -3.01 3.51
N ASN A 94 3.60 -2.87 4.57
CA ASN A 94 4.80 -2.06 4.53
C ASN A 94 5.66 -2.47 3.33
N VAL A 95 6.01 -1.49 2.50
CA VAL A 95 6.90 -1.72 1.37
C VAL A 95 8.31 -1.52 1.88
N ILE A 96 9.11 -2.58 1.89
CA ILE A 96 10.50 -2.51 2.31
C ILE A 96 11.35 -2.51 1.05
N VAL A 97 12.01 -1.38 0.81
CA VAL A 97 12.81 -1.12 -0.38
C VAL A 97 14.28 -1.25 -0.01
N ALA A 98 15.04 -1.98 -0.82
CA ALA A 98 16.49 -2.00 -0.75
C ALA A 98 17.09 -1.14 -1.86
N ILE A 99 17.97 -0.22 -1.48
CA ILE A 99 18.65 0.70 -2.38
C ILE A 99 20.17 0.51 -2.21
N PRO A 100 20.91 0.07 -3.24
CA PRO A 100 22.37 0.02 -3.23
C PRO A 100 22.96 1.38 -2.85
N SER A 101 23.80 1.42 -1.82
CA SER A 101 24.36 2.66 -1.29
C SER A 101 25.84 2.51 -0.89
N ASP A 102 26.45 3.62 -0.49
CA ASP A 102 27.69 3.62 0.27
C ASP A 102 27.45 3.16 1.74
N ALA A 103 28.55 3.13 2.51
CA ALA A 103 28.56 2.64 3.89
C ALA A 103 27.76 3.53 4.85
N ASP A 104 27.68 4.83 4.56
CA ASP A 104 26.93 5.81 5.34
C ASP A 104 25.44 5.83 4.92
N GLY A 105 25.12 5.24 3.77
CA GLY A 105 23.78 5.21 3.21
C GLY A 105 23.36 6.54 2.61
N GLU A 106 24.30 7.42 2.26
CA GLU A 106 24.04 8.76 1.76
C GLU A 106 23.97 8.79 0.24
N LYS A 107 24.85 8.04 -0.44
CA LYS A 107 24.93 8.04 -1.91
C LYS A 107 24.50 6.73 -2.53
N TYR A 108 23.75 6.84 -3.61
CA TYR A 108 23.30 5.72 -4.42
C TYR A 108 24.45 5.12 -5.24
N SER A 109 24.71 3.82 -5.08
CA SER A 109 25.79 3.14 -5.79
C SER A 109 25.37 2.54 -7.14
N GLY A 110 24.06 2.44 -7.41
CA GLY A 110 23.55 1.92 -8.69
C GLY A 110 23.66 0.42 -8.93
N ASP A 111 24.69 -0.24 -8.42
CA ASP A 111 24.94 -1.65 -8.68
C ASP A 111 24.26 -2.57 -7.66
N PHE A 112 23.45 -3.52 -8.13
CA PHE A 112 22.87 -4.57 -7.30
C PHE A 112 23.93 -5.40 -6.56
N SER A 113 25.16 -5.42 -7.05
CA SER A 113 26.30 -6.11 -6.45
C SER A 113 27.02 -5.29 -5.38
N SER A 114 26.44 -4.17 -4.92
CA SER A 114 27.03 -3.25 -3.93
C SER A 114 27.39 -3.91 -2.60
N GLU A 115 28.34 -3.29 -1.89
CA GLU A 115 28.78 -3.71 -0.56
C GLU A 115 27.77 -3.31 0.53
N TYR A 116 26.96 -2.27 0.29
CA TYR A 116 25.96 -1.80 1.24
C TYR A 116 24.61 -1.56 0.56
N PHE A 117 23.55 -1.71 1.35
CA PHE A 117 22.19 -1.38 0.96
C PHE A 117 21.56 -0.53 2.05
N THR A 118 20.94 0.58 1.66
CA THR A 118 20.00 1.29 2.50
C THR A 118 18.64 0.62 2.37
N ILE A 119 18.14 0.07 3.48
CA ILE A 119 16.81 -0.51 3.61
C ILE A 119 15.87 0.56 4.15
N VAL A 120 14.82 0.86 3.40
CA VAL A 120 13.83 1.88 3.72
C VAL A 120 12.46 1.21 3.79
N GLU A 121 11.78 1.38 4.91
CA GLU A 121 10.43 0.90 5.09
C GLU A 121 9.43 2.03 4.88
N PHE A 122 8.42 1.78 4.06
CA PHE A 122 7.36 2.72 3.74
C PHE A 122 6.02 2.20 4.24
N GLU A 123 5.26 3.10 4.87
CA GLU A 123 3.83 2.94 5.13
C GLU A 123 3.08 3.94 4.24
N GLY A 124 2.55 3.45 3.12
CA GLY A 124 2.06 4.33 2.05
C GLY A 124 3.19 5.17 1.45
N SER A 125 3.06 6.50 1.53
CA SER A 125 4.08 7.46 1.05
C SER A 125 5.08 7.90 2.13
N LYS A 126 4.90 7.44 3.38
CA LYS A 126 5.72 7.88 4.51
C LYS A 126 6.83 6.89 4.79
N VAL A 127 8.07 7.40 4.92
CA VAL A 127 9.19 6.62 5.46
C VAL A 127 8.97 6.40 6.95
N VAL A 128 8.89 5.14 7.38
CA VAL A 128 8.73 4.76 8.79
C VAL A 128 10.03 4.28 9.43
N SER A 129 10.94 3.68 8.66
CA SER A 129 12.27 3.32 9.14
C SER A 129 13.32 3.34 8.02
N ARG A 130 14.58 3.57 8.41
CA ARG A 130 15.76 3.54 7.52
C ARG A 130 16.92 2.91 8.25
N LYS A 131 17.61 1.96 7.62
CA LYS A 131 18.85 1.37 8.12
C LYS A 131 19.80 1.01 6.99
N VAL A 132 21.10 1.06 7.23
CA VAL A 132 22.10 0.56 6.29
C VAL A 132 22.49 -0.85 6.70
N ILE A 133 22.51 -1.77 5.73
CA ILE A 133 22.99 -3.13 5.92
C ILE A 133 24.21 -3.38 5.04
N LYS A 134 25.16 -4.16 5.57
CA LYS A 134 26.32 -4.63 4.82
C LYS A 134 25.97 -5.93 4.10
N ASN A 135 26.40 -6.05 2.85
CA ASN A 135 26.34 -7.26 2.05
C ASN A 135 27.58 -8.13 2.32
N PRO A 136 27.48 -9.23 3.12
CA PRO A 136 28.62 -10.11 3.38
C PRO A 136 29.09 -10.84 2.12
N HIS A 137 28.26 -10.90 1.07
CA HIS A 137 28.54 -11.59 -0.17
C HIS A 137 29.09 -10.68 -1.26
N PHE A 138 29.50 -9.45 -0.92
CA PHE A 138 30.12 -8.51 -1.86
C PHE A 138 31.32 -9.13 -2.60
N LYS A 139 32.16 -9.91 -1.90
CA LYS A 139 33.34 -10.56 -2.48
C LYS A 139 33.09 -11.98 -3.03
N ALA A 140 31.84 -12.42 -3.10
CA ALA A 140 31.53 -13.75 -3.60
C ALA A 140 31.76 -13.84 -5.13
N GLU A 141 32.60 -14.78 -5.57
CA GLU A 141 32.90 -14.98 -6.99
C GLU A 141 31.80 -15.75 -7.73
N LYS A 142 30.99 -16.55 -7.02
CA LYS A 142 29.94 -17.39 -7.60
C LYS A 142 28.63 -17.20 -6.84
N ARG A 143 27.51 -17.33 -7.57
CA ARG A 143 26.14 -17.26 -7.02
C ARG A 143 25.85 -15.96 -6.25
N LYS A 144 26.57 -14.87 -6.53
CA LYS A 144 26.44 -13.58 -5.83
C LYS A 144 24.99 -13.08 -5.86
N GLY A 145 24.33 -13.11 -7.02
CA GLY A 145 22.93 -12.68 -7.14
C GLY A 145 21.94 -13.51 -6.32
N PHE A 146 22.17 -14.83 -6.18
CA PHE A 146 21.38 -15.70 -5.31
C PHE A 146 21.56 -15.32 -3.84
N LEU A 147 22.82 -15.15 -3.41
CA LEU A 147 23.15 -14.83 -2.02
C LEU A 147 22.61 -13.46 -1.60
N ILE A 148 22.69 -12.46 -2.49
CA ILE A 148 22.10 -11.14 -2.25
C ILE A 148 20.58 -11.25 -2.17
N ALA A 149 19.93 -12.02 -3.05
CA ALA A 149 18.49 -12.21 -2.98
C ALA A 149 18.03 -12.88 -1.66
N GLU A 150 18.80 -13.84 -1.11
CA GLU A 150 18.53 -14.40 0.23
C GLU A 150 18.70 -13.34 1.33
N LEU A 151 19.80 -12.59 1.34
CA LEU A 151 20.03 -11.51 2.30
C LEU A 151 18.87 -10.49 2.33
N LEU A 152 18.39 -10.10 1.15
CA LEU A 152 17.30 -9.13 1.03
C LEU A 152 15.97 -9.74 1.50
N LYS A 153 15.72 -11.01 1.19
CA LYS A 153 14.55 -11.75 1.70
C LYS A 153 14.56 -11.85 3.22
N GLU A 154 15.71 -12.15 3.84
CA GLU A 154 15.87 -12.19 5.30
C GLU A 154 15.58 -10.83 5.96
N ASN A 155 15.76 -9.74 5.23
CA ASN A 155 15.40 -8.38 5.65
C ASN A 155 13.98 -7.96 5.26
N ASN A 156 13.13 -8.90 4.82
CA ASN A 156 11.75 -8.66 4.37
C ASN A 156 11.61 -7.66 3.22
N VAL A 157 12.67 -7.48 2.42
CA VAL A 157 12.66 -6.58 1.27
C VAL A 157 11.65 -7.10 0.24
N SER A 158 10.76 -6.22 -0.20
CA SER A 158 9.76 -6.50 -1.24
C SER A 158 10.11 -5.83 -2.57
N VAL A 159 10.97 -4.81 -2.57
CA VAL A 159 11.39 -4.08 -3.77
C VAL A 159 12.89 -3.78 -3.73
N VAL A 160 13.58 -3.92 -4.86
CA VAL A 160 14.96 -3.47 -5.04
C VAL A 160 15.01 -2.38 -6.09
N VAL A 161 15.68 -1.27 -5.78
CA VAL A 161 15.92 -0.17 -6.71
C VAL A 161 17.37 -0.25 -7.16
N THR A 162 17.62 -0.46 -8.45
CA THR A 162 18.99 -0.64 -8.97
C THR A 162 19.12 -0.09 -10.39
N SER A 163 20.29 0.39 -10.79
CA SER A 163 20.55 0.80 -12.18
C SER A 163 21.23 -0.31 -12.96
N LYS A 164 21.92 -1.22 -12.27
CA LYS A 164 22.67 -2.32 -12.88
C LYS A 164 22.35 -3.62 -12.15
N ILE A 165 21.81 -4.60 -12.88
CA ILE A 165 21.59 -5.95 -12.39
C ILE A 165 21.59 -6.96 -13.56
N GLY A 166 22.32 -8.06 -13.39
CA GLY A 166 22.36 -9.14 -14.38
C GLY A 166 21.15 -10.07 -14.28
N GLU A 167 20.86 -10.79 -15.38
CA GLU A 167 19.70 -11.69 -15.51
C GLU A 167 19.59 -12.74 -14.38
N GLY A 168 20.71 -13.31 -13.95
CA GLY A 168 20.72 -14.25 -12.83
C GLY A 168 20.23 -13.63 -11.52
N GLY A 169 20.63 -12.38 -11.24
CA GLY A 169 20.13 -11.63 -10.08
C GLY A 169 18.63 -11.35 -10.20
N LYS A 170 18.17 -10.92 -11.38
CA LYS A 170 16.75 -10.69 -11.65
C LYS A 170 15.91 -11.94 -11.41
N ALA A 171 16.35 -13.09 -11.92
CA ALA A 171 15.65 -14.37 -11.75
C ALA A 171 15.54 -14.78 -10.27
N HIS A 172 16.62 -14.61 -9.49
CA HIS A 172 16.60 -14.93 -8.07
C HIS A 172 15.67 -14.02 -7.27
N LEU A 173 15.72 -12.70 -7.47
CA LEU A 173 14.79 -11.76 -6.82
C LEU A 173 13.32 -12.10 -7.12
N ARG A 174 12.99 -12.32 -8.40
CA ARG A 174 11.63 -12.72 -8.81
C ARG A 174 11.18 -14.02 -8.15
N SER A 175 12.06 -15.03 -8.06
CA SER A 175 11.73 -16.30 -7.39
C SER A 175 11.44 -16.16 -5.89
N LYS A 176 11.85 -15.04 -5.28
CA LYS A 176 11.56 -14.71 -3.88
C LYS A 176 10.39 -13.74 -3.71
N GLY A 177 9.72 -13.34 -4.80
CA GLY A 177 8.65 -12.35 -4.77
C GLY A 177 9.14 -10.92 -4.58
N ILE A 178 10.41 -10.65 -4.87
CA ILE A 178 11.00 -9.31 -4.76
C ILE A 178 10.92 -8.61 -6.12
N SER A 179 10.24 -7.48 -6.16
CA SER A 179 10.10 -6.62 -7.35
C SER A 179 11.37 -5.83 -7.61
N ILE A 180 11.58 -5.43 -8.86
CA ILE A 180 12.78 -4.69 -9.30
C ILE A 180 12.31 -3.40 -9.94
N VAL A 181 12.82 -2.27 -9.46
CA VAL A 181 12.65 -0.95 -10.05
C VAL A 181 14.00 -0.54 -10.64
N GLU A 182 14.06 -0.49 -11.96
CA GLU A 182 15.28 -0.09 -12.67
C GLU A 182 15.25 1.43 -12.89
N ILE A 183 16.25 2.14 -12.36
CA ILE A 183 16.41 3.58 -12.55
C ILE A 183 17.66 3.88 -13.39
N ALA A 184 17.51 4.72 -14.40
CA ALA A 184 18.62 5.11 -15.27
C ALA A 184 19.41 6.27 -14.64
N GLU A 185 20.74 6.23 -14.76
CA GLU A 185 21.63 7.38 -14.59
C GLU A 185 21.51 8.18 -13.28
N ALA A 186 21.47 7.50 -12.13
CA ALA A 186 21.41 8.16 -10.81
C ALA A 186 22.63 7.86 -9.91
N GLU A 187 23.66 7.15 -10.42
CA GLU A 187 24.83 6.76 -9.64
C GLU A 187 25.55 7.98 -9.03
N GLY A 188 25.78 7.95 -7.72
CA GLY A 188 26.36 9.06 -6.95
C GLY A 188 25.37 10.10 -6.44
N GLU A 189 24.09 10.01 -6.83
CA GLU A 189 23.05 10.89 -6.28
C GLU A 189 22.71 10.57 -4.82
N GLU A 190 22.11 11.55 -4.14
CA GLU A 190 21.64 11.39 -2.76
C GLU A 190 20.51 10.35 -2.68
N ILE A 191 20.62 9.45 -1.72
CA ILE A 191 19.60 8.42 -1.46
C ILE A 191 18.23 9.04 -1.21
N ASP A 192 18.16 10.22 -0.60
CA ASP A 192 16.90 10.91 -0.34
C ASP A 192 16.17 11.30 -1.64
N ARG A 193 16.90 11.62 -2.71
CA ARG A 193 16.30 11.83 -4.03
C ARG A 193 15.74 10.53 -4.59
N ILE A 194 16.49 9.43 -4.49
CA ILE A 194 16.04 8.11 -4.94
C ILE A 194 14.77 7.66 -4.19
N ILE A 195 14.73 7.89 -2.87
CA ILE A 195 13.56 7.61 -2.04
C ILE A 195 12.33 8.36 -2.55
N ASN A 196 12.46 9.65 -2.89
CA ASN A 196 11.34 10.45 -3.40
C ASN A 196 10.80 9.93 -4.74
N ASP A 197 11.67 9.53 -5.66
CA ASP A 197 11.29 8.96 -6.95
C ASP A 197 10.56 7.61 -6.79
N VAL A 198 11.00 6.81 -5.82
CA VAL A 198 10.36 5.53 -5.48
C VAL A 198 8.98 5.76 -4.88
N VAL A 199 8.82 6.73 -3.97
CA VAL A 199 7.51 7.07 -3.40
C VAL A 199 6.51 7.45 -4.49
N ALA A 200 6.93 8.25 -5.48
CA ALA A 200 6.08 8.61 -6.61
C ALA A 200 5.65 7.40 -7.46
N THR A 201 6.53 6.41 -7.60
CA THR A 201 6.29 5.19 -8.38
C THR A 201 5.41 4.18 -7.63
N VAL A 202 5.61 4.02 -6.32
CA VAL A 202 4.88 3.06 -5.46
C VAL A 202 3.49 3.59 -5.05
N SER A 203 3.32 4.92 -5.02
CA SER A 203 2.06 5.59 -4.68
C SER A 203 1.13 5.82 -5.87
N ALA A 204 1.54 5.49 -7.09
CA ALA A 204 0.69 5.61 -8.27
C ALA A 204 -0.53 4.65 -8.16
N PRO A 205 -1.76 5.14 -8.46
CA PRO A 205 -3.00 4.37 -8.34
C PRO A 205 -3.06 3.16 -9.27
#